data_AF-A0A7S3IIB7-F1
#
_entry.id   AF-A0A7S3IIB7-F1
#
_cell.length_a   1.000
_cell.length_b   1.000
_cell.length_c   1.000
_cell.angle_alpha   90.00
_cell.angle_beta   90.00
_cell.angle_gamma   90.00
#
_symmetry.space_group_name_H-M   'P 1'
#
loop_
_entity.id
_entity.type
_entity.pdbx_description
1 polymer ?
#
loop_
_entity_poly.entity_id
_entity_poly.type
_entity_poly.pdbx_seq_one_letter_code
_entity_poly.pdbx_strand_id
1 'polypeptide(L)'
;MAQYLQITDFVFSLLKITRNNPATVFQQILSRVFVIYMVFPYSDGPHFGVFMTVLAWSFTEVVRFIFYSLKLVNMGSPENTFSYIIGLMRYNLFIILYPIGVSGELICCYFTYKYTKAQPPATKPFTVTLPNTVNFGFDFCGVLMILIPITYLFCFPPLYMHMWVQRAKFNKEAAEVFSKASLKVPADQQVMKAIPQ
;
A
#
# COMPACT_ATOMS: atom_id res chain seq x y z
N MET A 1 8.07 -13.48 1.29
CA MET A 1 8.70 -12.89 0.09
C MET A 1 8.38 -11.39 -0.02
N ALA A 2 7.12 -10.98 -0.22
CA ALA A 2 6.79 -9.56 -0.48
C ALA A 2 7.15 -8.60 0.67
N GLN A 3 7.01 -9.02 1.93
CA GLN A 3 7.43 -8.21 3.08
C GLN A 3 8.93 -7.90 3.13
N TYR A 4 9.78 -8.84 2.71
CA TYR A 4 11.23 -8.60 2.66
C TYR A 4 11.56 -7.47 1.68
N LEU A 5 10.86 -7.40 0.54
CA LEU A 5 11.01 -6.28 -0.39
C LEU A 5 10.56 -4.93 0.20
N GLN A 6 9.56 -4.91 1.09
CA GLN A 6 9.15 -3.67 1.76
C GLN A 6 10.22 -3.18 2.75
N ILE A 7 10.85 -4.12 3.48
CA ILE A 7 11.94 -3.78 4.39
C ILE A 7 13.09 -3.14 3.61
N THR A 8 13.41 -3.66 2.43
CA THR A 8 14.42 -3.05 1.56
C THR A 8 14.02 -1.64 1.10
N ASP A 9 12.75 -1.42 0.74
CA ASP A 9 12.24 -0.09 0.37
C ASP A 9 12.32 0.91 1.53
N PHE A 10 12.07 0.45 2.75
CA PHE A 10 12.26 1.26 3.96
C PHE A 10 13.73 1.67 4.13
N VAL A 11 14.67 0.73 3.99
CA VAL A 11 16.10 1.03 4.04
C VAL A 11 16.50 2.03 2.94
N PHE A 12 16.01 1.86 1.71
CA PHE A 12 16.28 2.80 0.62
C PHE A 12 15.67 4.18 0.85
N SER A 13 14.51 4.27 1.51
CA SER A 13 13.91 5.55 1.90
C SER A 13 14.71 6.27 2.99
N LEU A 14 15.28 5.53 3.95
CA LEU A 14 16.17 6.08 4.98
C LEU A 14 17.47 6.62 4.38
N LEU A 15 18.03 5.90 3.42
CA LEU A 15 19.22 6.31 2.67
C LEU A 15 18.93 7.43 1.64
N LYS A 16 17.69 7.95 1.58
CA LYS A 16 17.22 8.95 0.61
C LYS A 16 17.47 8.56 -0.86
N ILE A 17 17.67 7.28 -1.13
CA ILE A 17 17.78 6.73 -2.50
C ILE A 17 16.41 6.85 -3.17
N THR A 18 15.33 6.60 -2.42
CA THR A 18 13.96 6.77 -2.89
C THR A 18 13.32 8.02 -2.29
N ARG A 19 12.51 8.70 -3.10
CA ARG A 19 11.81 9.95 -2.75
C ARG A 19 10.54 9.72 -1.91
N ASN A 20 10.50 8.61 -1.16
CA ASN A 20 9.35 8.22 -0.34
C ASN A 20 9.54 8.75 1.09
N ASN A 21 8.43 9.12 1.75
CA ASN A 21 8.49 9.52 3.16
C ASN A 21 8.68 8.26 4.04
N PRO A 22 9.80 8.15 4.79
CA PRO A 22 10.10 6.95 5.58
C PRO A 22 9.03 6.65 6.63
N ALA A 23 8.36 7.67 7.19
CA ALA A 23 7.28 7.48 8.15
C ALA A 23 6.09 6.74 7.54
N THR A 24 5.77 7.05 6.28
CA THR A 24 4.66 6.39 5.57
C THR A 24 4.99 4.93 5.20
N VAL A 25 6.25 4.66 4.83
CA VAL A 25 6.72 3.29 4.54
C VAL A 25 6.77 2.48 5.83
N PHE A 26 7.24 3.07 6.92
CA PHE A 26 7.26 2.44 8.24
C PHE A 26 5.86 2.06 8.71
N GLN A 27 4.88 2.96 8.61
CA GLN A 27 3.49 2.68 8.98
C GLN A 27 2.90 1.53 8.16
N GLN A 28 3.20 1.48 6.85
CA GLN A 28 2.75 0.40 5.97
C GLN A 28 3.34 -0.96 6.37
N ILE A 29 4.62 -1.00 6.74
CA ILE A 29 5.29 -2.24 7.18
C ILE A 29 4.76 -2.67 8.55
N LEU A 30 4.70 -1.74 9.51
CA LEU A 30 4.25 -2.01 10.88
C LEU A 30 2.84 -2.60 10.89
N SER A 31 1.92 -2.01 10.11
CA SER A 31 0.55 -2.51 9.96
C SER A 31 0.50 -3.96 9.47
N ARG A 32 1.33 -4.31 8.49
CA ARG A 32 1.34 -5.65 7.88
C ARG A 32 2.00 -6.68 8.78
N VAL A 33 3.10 -6.32 9.42
CA VAL A 33 3.79 -7.17 10.40
C VAL A 33 2.83 -7.48 11.55
N PHE A 34 2.10 -6.48 12.05
CA PHE A 34 1.07 -6.70 13.05
C PHE A 34 0.04 -7.74 12.60
N VAL A 35 -0.54 -7.59 11.41
CA VAL A 35 -1.54 -8.54 10.90
C VAL A 35 -0.97 -9.95 10.70
N ILE A 36 0.24 -10.09 10.15
CA ILE A 36 0.84 -11.41 9.90
C ILE A 36 1.21 -12.14 11.20
N TYR A 37 1.75 -11.43 12.20
CA TYR A 37 2.26 -12.09 13.41
C TYR A 37 1.25 -12.15 14.55
N MET A 38 0.36 -11.16 14.65
CA MET A 38 -0.59 -11.04 15.76
C MET A 38 -2.01 -11.45 15.38
N VAL A 39 -2.38 -11.41 14.09
CA VAL A 39 -3.76 -11.70 13.65
C VAL A 39 -3.86 -13.07 12.99
N PHE A 40 -3.14 -13.31 11.90
CA PHE A 40 -3.23 -14.54 11.11
C PHE A 40 -2.99 -15.86 11.88
N PRO A 41 -2.04 -15.97 12.82
CA PRO A 41 -1.81 -17.23 13.54
C PRO A 41 -2.96 -17.61 14.47
N TYR A 42 -3.79 -16.62 14.82
CA TYR A 42 -4.89 -16.73 15.77
C TYR A 42 -6.26 -16.62 15.10
N SER A 43 -6.31 -16.57 13.76
CA SER A 43 -7.55 -16.78 13.02
C SER A 43 -7.73 -18.27 12.77
N ASP A 44 -8.91 -18.82 13.04
CA ASP A 44 -9.26 -20.25 12.84
C ASP A 44 -9.14 -20.69 11.35
N GLY A 45 -7.90 -20.90 10.90
CA GLY A 45 -7.58 -21.38 9.55
C GLY A 45 -7.70 -20.33 8.42
N PRO A 46 -7.38 -20.74 7.17
CA PRO A 46 -7.45 -19.87 6.00
C PRO A 46 -8.91 -19.58 5.64
N HIS A 47 -9.39 -18.42 6.07
CA HIS A 47 -10.72 -17.92 5.73
C HIS A 47 -10.65 -16.85 4.63
N PHE A 48 -11.81 -16.50 4.08
CA PHE A 48 -11.93 -15.58 2.94
C PHE A 48 -11.25 -14.21 3.18
N GLY A 49 -11.31 -13.69 4.42
CA GLY A 49 -10.58 -12.46 4.79
C GLY A 49 -9.06 -12.53 4.60
N VAL A 50 -8.42 -13.67 4.91
CA VAL A 50 -6.97 -13.86 4.69
C VAL A 50 -6.68 -13.84 3.18
N PHE A 51 -7.50 -14.55 2.40
CA PHE A 51 -7.36 -14.58 0.94
C PHE A 51 -7.48 -13.18 0.32
N MET A 52 -8.52 -12.42 0.68
CA MET A 52 -8.72 -11.04 0.23
C MET A 52 -7.53 -10.14 0.56
N THR A 53 -7.06 -10.22 1.81
CA THR A 53 -5.94 -9.41 2.31
C THR A 53 -4.66 -9.72 1.54
N VAL A 54 -4.28 -10.99 1.46
CA VAL A 54 -3.05 -11.42 0.79
C VAL A 54 -3.09 -11.13 -0.71
N LEU A 55 -4.24 -11.31 -1.36
CA LEU A 55 -4.42 -11.02 -2.78
C LEU A 55 -4.30 -9.51 -3.05
N ALA A 56 -5.00 -8.68 -2.27
CA ALA A 56 -4.94 -7.23 -2.42
C ALA A 56 -3.53 -6.68 -2.17
N TRP A 57 -2.86 -7.20 -1.14
CA TRP A 57 -1.49 -6.87 -0.81
C TRP A 57 -0.53 -7.24 -1.93
N SER A 58 -0.57 -8.49 -2.40
CA SER A 58 0.34 -9.00 -3.43
C SER A 58 0.22 -8.20 -4.72
N PHE A 59 -1.01 -7.94 -5.17
CA PHE A 59 -1.24 -7.21 -6.42
C PHE A 59 -0.79 -5.74 -6.33
N THR A 60 -1.06 -5.09 -5.20
CA THR A 60 -0.59 -3.71 -4.95
C THR A 60 0.94 -3.64 -4.94
N GLU A 61 1.60 -4.62 -4.34
CA GLU A 61 3.06 -4.65 -4.24
C GLU A 61 3.72 -4.87 -5.59
N VAL A 62 3.25 -5.84 -6.39
CA VAL A 62 3.79 -6.13 -7.71
C VAL A 62 3.76 -4.88 -8.59
N VAL A 63 2.61 -4.21 -8.68
CA VAL A 63 2.46 -2.99 -9.50
C VAL A 63 3.36 -1.86 -9.00
N ARG A 64 3.44 -1.68 -7.67
CA ARG A 64 4.28 -0.64 -7.05
C ARG A 64 5.76 -0.86 -7.34
N PHE A 65 6.25 -2.09 -7.16
CA PHE A 65 7.66 -2.41 -7.37
C PHE A 65 8.04 -2.26 -8.85
N ILE A 66 7.22 -2.76 -9.78
CA ILE A 66 7.45 -2.57 -11.23
C ILE A 66 7.53 -1.06 -11.55
N PHE A 67 6.61 -0.25 -11.04
CA PHE A 67 6.62 1.20 -11.27
C PHE A 67 7.89 1.88 -10.73
N TYR A 68 8.36 1.51 -9.54
CA TYR A 68 9.58 2.07 -8.97
C TYR A 68 10.83 1.59 -9.71
N SER A 69 10.89 0.32 -10.12
CA SER A 69 11.98 -0.22 -10.94
C SER A 69 12.09 0.53 -12.28
N LEU A 70 10.97 0.78 -12.96
CA LEU A 70 10.95 1.55 -14.22
C LEU A 70 11.45 2.98 -14.04
N LYS A 71 11.13 3.62 -12.91
CA LYS A 71 11.65 4.95 -12.57
C LYS A 71 13.16 4.95 -12.33
N LEU A 72 13.72 3.89 -11.75
CA LEU A 72 15.16 3.79 -11.47
C LEU A 72 15.98 3.59 -12.75
N VAL A 73 15.47 2.84 -13.73
CA VAL A 73 16.18 2.58 -15.00
C VAL A 73 16.01 3.70 -16.04
N ASN A 74 15.57 4.91 -15.63
CA ASN A 74 15.26 6.04 -16.52
C ASN A 74 14.19 5.76 -17.60
N MET A 75 13.45 4.65 -17.49
CA MET A 75 12.33 4.31 -18.40
C MET A 75 10.98 4.80 -17.84
N GLY A 76 11.00 5.59 -16.76
CA GLY A 76 9.81 6.10 -16.08
C GLY A 76 9.05 7.19 -16.85
N SER A 77 9.50 7.58 -18.05
CA SER A 77 8.84 8.60 -18.88
C SER A 77 7.47 8.11 -19.39
N PRO A 78 6.42 8.96 -19.42
CA PRO A 78 5.13 8.65 -20.05
C PRO A 78 5.23 8.31 -21.54
N GLU A 79 6.31 8.69 -22.21
CA GLU A 79 6.57 8.33 -23.61
C GLU A 79 6.74 6.81 -23.79
N ASN A 80 7.14 6.10 -22.74
CA ASN A 80 7.17 4.64 -22.75
C ASN A 80 5.78 4.09 -22.41
N THR A 81 5.13 3.47 -23.39
CA THR A 81 3.80 2.86 -23.26
C THR A 81 3.71 1.89 -22.07
N PHE A 82 4.77 1.11 -21.81
CA PHE A 82 4.78 0.17 -20.69
C PHE A 82 4.77 0.89 -19.34
N SER A 83 5.62 1.91 -19.17
CA SER A 83 5.65 2.73 -17.95
C SER A 83 4.34 3.48 -17.72
N TYR A 84 3.73 3.99 -18.80
CA TYR A 84 2.43 4.65 -18.74
C TYR A 84 1.32 3.71 -18.28
N ILE A 85 1.22 2.49 -18.84
CA ILE A 85 0.23 1.48 -18.43
C ILE A 85 0.41 1.11 -16.95
N ILE A 86 1.65 0.83 -16.52
CA ILE A 86 1.92 0.50 -15.12
C ILE A 86 1.57 1.67 -14.18
N GLY A 87 1.86 2.91 -14.59
CA GLY A 87 1.44 4.10 -13.86
C GLY A 87 -0.09 4.22 -13.75
N LEU A 88 -0.82 3.99 -14.84
CA LEU A 88 -2.28 3.95 -14.82
C LEU A 88 -2.82 2.86 -13.91
N MET A 89 -2.25 1.66 -13.94
CA MET A 89 -2.62 0.58 -13.03
C MET A 89 -2.41 1.01 -11.58
N ARG A 90 -1.23 1.54 -11.24
CA ARG A 90 -0.91 2.02 -9.89
C ARG A 90 -1.93 3.03 -9.36
N TYR A 91 -2.32 4.00 -10.18
CA TYR A 91 -3.20 5.10 -9.78
C TYR A 91 -4.69 4.87 -10.07
N ASN A 92 -5.11 3.68 -10.50
CA ASN A 92 -6.54 3.32 -10.59
C ASN A 92 -6.89 2.09 -9.74
N LEU A 93 -5.96 1.15 -9.58
CA LEU A 93 -6.19 -0.07 -8.81
C LEU A 93 -6.47 0.19 -7.33
N PHE A 94 -5.98 1.30 -6.78
CA PHE A 94 -6.23 1.66 -5.39
C PHE A 94 -7.73 1.78 -5.09
N ILE A 95 -8.57 2.14 -6.08
CA ILE A 95 -10.01 2.31 -5.91
C ILE A 95 -10.68 0.99 -5.45
N ILE A 96 -10.21 -0.15 -5.98
CA ILE A 96 -10.76 -1.48 -5.70
C ILE A 96 -9.95 -2.18 -4.61
N LEU A 97 -8.61 -2.15 -4.72
CA LEU A 97 -7.74 -2.91 -3.82
C LEU A 97 -7.74 -2.39 -2.38
N TYR A 98 -7.93 -1.08 -2.17
CA TYR A 98 -7.92 -0.52 -0.81
C TYR A 98 -9.15 -0.98 -0.01
N PRO A 99 -10.40 -0.86 -0.51
CA PRO A 99 -11.56 -1.43 0.16
C PRO A 99 -11.44 -2.93 0.42
N ILE A 100 -10.95 -3.70 -0.57
CA ILE A 100 -10.76 -5.15 -0.42
C ILE A 100 -9.74 -5.44 0.68
N GLY A 101 -8.58 -4.76 0.66
CA GLY A 101 -7.53 -4.94 1.67
C GLY A 101 -8.02 -4.63 3.08
N VAL A 102 -8.62 -3.45 3.28
CA VAL A 102 -9.13 -3.02 4.59
C VAL A 102 -10.25 -3.94 5.09
N SER A 103 -11.19 -4.31 4.22
CA SER A 103 -12.24 -5.27 4.58
C SER A 103 -11.66 -6.63 4.98
N GLY A 104 -10.65 -7.10 4.25
CA GLY A 104 -9.96 -8.35 4.56
C GLY A 104 -9.29 -8.31 5.93
N GLU A 105 -8.53 -7.25 6.23
CA GLU A 105 -7.85 -7.05 7.51
C GLU A 105 -8.84 -7.00 8.68
N LEU A 106 -9.96 -6.27 8.54
CA LEU A 106 -11.00 -6.18 9.55
C LEU A 106 -11.72 -7.52 9.79
N ILE A 107 -12.00 -8.27 8.72
CA ILE A 107 -12.57 -9.62 8.83
C ILE A 107 -11.60 -10.55 9.56
N CYS A 108 -10.30 -10.49 9.26
CA CYS A 108 -9.28 -11.25 9.99
C CYS A 108 -9.27 -10.88 11.47
N CYS A 109 -9.27 -9.59 11.80
CA CYS A 109 -9.31 -9.12 13.19
C CYS A 109 -10.56 -9.64 13.93
N TYR A 110 -11.71 -9.70 13.27
CA TYR A 110 -12.94 -10.22 13.84
C TYR A 110 -12.87 -11.73 14.15
N PHE A 111 -12.34 -12.53 13.22
CA PHE A 111 -12.15 -13.96 13.46
C PHE A 111 -11.10 -14.23 14.54
N THR A 112 -10.00 -13.49 14.54
CA THR A 112 -9.00 -13.55 15.62
C THR A 112 -9.58 -13.14 16.97
N TYR A 113 -10.46 -12.15 17.01
CA TYR A 113 -11.17 -11.77 18.23
C TYR A 113 -12.08 -12.90 18.72
N LYS A 114 -12.84 -13.55 17.83
CA LYS A 114 -13.68 -14.70 18.21
C LYS A 114 -12.87 -15.83 18.81
N TYR A 115 -11.78 -16.20 18.15
CA TYR A 115 -10.85 -17.22 18.64
C TYR A 115 -10.29 -16.83 20.01
N THR A 116 -9.72 -15.62 20.13
CA THR A 116 -9.08 -15.14 21.36
C THR A 116 -10.07 -15.03 22.53
N LYS A 117 -11.32 -14.65 22.26
CA LYS A 117 -12.37 -14.57 23.29
C LYS A 117 -12.82 -15.94 23.79
N ALA A 118 -12.78 -16.96 22.93
CA ALA A 118 -13.16 -18.32 23.31
C ALA A 118 -12.08 -19.01 24.17
N GLN A 119 -10.84 -18.50 24.18
CA GLN A 119 -9.76 -19.07 24.97
C GLN A 119 -9.89 -18.76 26.47
N PRO A 120 -9.56 -19.72 27.35
CA PRO A 120 -9.43 -19.48 28.78
C PRO A 120 -8.45 -18.34 29.11
N PRO A 121 -8.62 -17.63 30.24
CA PRO A 121 -7.73 -16.54 30.64
C PRO A 121 -6.24 -16.92 30.70
N ALA A 122 -5.93 -18.18 31.04
CA ALA A 122 -4.57 -18.69 31.15
C ALA A 122 -3.85 -18.89 29.80
N THR A 123 -4.60 -19.11 28.71
CA THR A 123 -4.06 -19.35 27.36
C THR A 123 -4.38 -18.21 26.40
N LYS A 124 -4.99 -17.14 26.89
CA LYS A 124 -5.42 -16.00 26.08
C LYS A 124 -4.19 -15.27 25.51
N PRO A 125 -4.00 -15.27 24.17
CA PRO A 125 -2.83 -14.66 23.57
C PRO A 125 -2.80 -13.14 23.84
N PHE A 126 -1.60 -12.65 24.13
CA PHE A 126 -1.29 -11.23 24.32
C PHE A 126 -2.25 -10.51 25.28
N THR A 127 -2.78 -11.16 26.31
CA THR A 127 -3.64 -10.50 27.30
C THR A 127 -3.02 -10.58 28.68
N VAL A 128 -2.81 -9.42 29.31
CA VAL A 128 -2.30 -9.30 30.68
C VAL A 128 -3.44 -8.77 31.55
N THR A 129 -3.95 -9.63 32.43
CA THR A 129 -5.04 -9.29 33.36
C THR A 129 -4.48 -8.77 34.69
N LEU A 130 -5.27 -7.93 35.37
CA LEU A 130 -4.97 -7.49 36.72
C LEU A 130 -5.50 -8.51 37.74
N PRO A 131 -4.87 -8.65 38.92
CA PRO A 131 -3.71 -7.90 39.40
C PRO A 131 -2.36 -8.48 38.92
N ASN A 132 -1.45 -7.61 38.45
CA ASN A 132 -0.04 -7.96 38.22
C ASN A 132 0.89 -7.02 39.01
N THR A 133 2.15 -7.41 39.18
CA THR A 133 3.16 -6.67 39.97
C THR A 133 3.52 -5.29 39.42
N VAL A 134 3.21 -5.02 38.14
CA VAL A 134 3.48 -3.77 37.41
C VAL A 134 2.24 -2.88 37.32
N ASN A 135 1.08 -3.33 37.85
CA ASN A 135 -0.23 -2.68 37.76
C ASN A 135 -0.65 -2.25 36.34
N PHE A 136 -0.23 -3.00 35.32
CA PHE A 136 -0.51 -2.70 33.92
C PHE A 136 -1.39 -3.79 33.30
N GLY A 137 -2.57 -3.42 32.80
CA GLY A 137 -3.47 -4.33 32.07
C GLY A 137 -3.40 -4.09 30.57
N PHE A 138 -3.35 -5.16 29.79
CA PHE A 138 -3.42 -5.09 28.32
C PHE A 138 -4.43 -6.12 27.81
N ASP A 139 -5.49 -5.67 27.15
CA ASP A 139 -6.52 -6.54 26.58
C ASP A 139 -6.45 -6.55 25.05
N PHE A 140 -6.00 -7.68 24.50
CA PHE A 140 -5.87 -7.86 23.06
C PHE A 140 -7.24 -7.85 22.36
N CYS A 141 -8.30 -8.30 23.03
CA CYS A 141 -9.66 -8.25 22.48
C CYS A 141 -10.13 -6.81 22.23
N GLY A 142 -9.92 -5.90 23.18
CA GLY A 142 -10.18 -4.48 23.03
C GLY A 142 -9.37 -3.84 21.89
N VAL A 143 -8.10 -4.23 21.74
CA VAL A 143 -7.27 -3.77 20.61
C VAL A 143 -7.90 -4.17 19.26
N LEU A 144 -8.28 -5.44 19.09
CA LEU A 144 -8.84 -5.96 17.85
C LEU A 144 -10.18 -5.33 17.47
N MET A 145 -11.07 -5.13 18.45
CA MET A 145 -12.45 -4.70 18.19
C MET A 145 -12.68 -3.19 18.31
N ILE A 146 -11.80 -2.46 19.00
CA ILE A 146 -11.96 -1.02 19.25
C ILE A 146 -10.82 -0.24 18.61
N LEU A 147 -9.58 -0.51 19.01
CA LEU A 147 -8.44 0.30 18.57
C LEU A 147 -8.20 0.20 17.06
N ILE A 148 -8.25 -1.01 16.49
CA ILE A 148 -8.00 -1.22 15.06
C ILE A 148 -9.09 -0.55 14.20
N PRO A 149 -10.40 -0.79 14.42
CA PRO A 149 -11.44 -0.11 13.65
C PRO A 149 -11.39 1.42 13.78
N ILE A 150 -11.09 1.96 14.96
CA ILE A 150 -10.89 3.41 15.16
C ILE A 150 -9.71 3.90 14.33
N THR A 151 -8.59 3.17 14.36
CA THR A 151 -7.41 3.53 13.57
C THR A 151 -7.74 3.54 12.07
N TYR A 152 -8.49 2.56 11.56
CA TYR A 152 -8.95 2.59 10.17
C TYR A 152 -9.88 3.78 9.91
N LEU A 153 -10.82 4.09 10.80
CA LEU A 153 -11.74 5.21 10.62
C LEU A 153 -11.01 6.55 10.49
N PHE A 154 -9.96 6.79 11.28
CA PHE A 154 -9.22 8.06 11.25
C PHE A 154 -8.07 8.08 10.23
N CYS A 155 -7.32 6.99 10.08
CA CYS A 155 -6.13 6.97 9.22
C CYS A 155 -6.45 6.62 7.75
N PHE A 156 -7.51 5.86 7.48
CA PHE A 156 -7.82 5.44 6.10
C PHE A 156 -8.32 6.59 5.21
N PRO A 157 -9.27 7.46 5.62
CA PRO A 157 -9.77 8.54 4.77
C PRO A 157 -8.67 9.48 4.24
N PRO A 158 -7.73 10.01 5.05
CA PRO A 158 -6.70 10.90 4.53
C PRO A 158 -5.74 10.17 3.58
N LEU A 159 -5.40 8.89 3.83
CA LEU A 159 -4.57 8.09 2.94
C LEU A 159 -5.27 7.83 1.60
N TYR A 160 -6.57 7.53 1.63
CA TYR A 160 -7.37 7.30 0.42
C TYR A 160 -7.51 8.57 -0.42
N MET A 161 -7.79 9.71 0.21
CA MET A 161 -7.87 11.01 -0.48
C MET A 161 -6.54 11.42 -1.09
N HIS A 162 -5.42 11.12 -0.43
CA HIS A 162 -4.09 11.40 -0.97
C HIS A 162 -3.83 10.67 -2.30
N MET A 163 -4.35 9.45 -2.49
CA MET A 163 -4.20 8.72 -3.75
C MET A 163 -4.94 9.38 -4.93
N TRP A 164 -6.06 10.06 -4.67
CA TRP A 164 -6.76 10.86 -5.68
C TRP A 164 -5.93 12.05 -6.15
N VAL A 165 -5.27 12.74 -5.21
CA VAL A 165 -4.34 13.83 -5.54
C VAL A 165 -3.18 13.32 -6.37
N GLN A 166 -2.61 12.16 -6.01
CA GLN A 166 -1.53 11.54 -6.77
C GLN A 166 -1.96 11.13 -8.19
N ARG A 167 -3.18 10.60 -8.34
CA ARG A 167 -3.75 10.26 -9.64
C ARG A 167 -3.91 11.49 -10.53
N ALA A 168 -4.48 12.58 -9.99
CA ALA A 168 -4.65 13.82 -10.72
C ALA A 168 -3.30 14.40 -11.19
N LYS A 169 -2.29 14.36 -10.30
CA LYS A 169 -0.93 14.80 -10.61
C LYS A 169 -0.30 13.97 -11.74
N PHE A 170 -0.39 12.63 -11.65
CA PHE A 170 0.15 11.74 -12.68
C PHE A 170 -0.49 11.98 -14.06
N ASN A 171 -1.81 12.13 -14.11
CA ASN A 171 -2.52 12.38 -15.36
C ASN A 171 -2.14 13.73 -15.98
N LYS A 172 -1.95 14.77 -15.15
CA LYS A 172 -1.48 16.08 -15.60
C LYS A 172 -0.06 16.00 -16.19
N GLU A 173 0.86 15.36 -15.47
CA GLU A 173 2.25 15.17 -15.93
C GLU A 173 2.29 14.37 -17.25
N ALA A 174 1.49 13.33 -17.38
CA ALA A 174 1.38 12.56 -18.62
C ALA A 174 0.86 13.44 -19.79
N ALA A 175 -0.19 14.22 -19.56
CA ALA A 175 -0.75 15.12 -20.58
C ALA A 175 0.26 16.18 -21.06
N GLU A 176 1.05 16.75 -20.15
CA GLU A 176 2.10 17.71 -20.51
C GLU A 176 3.20 17.08 -21.37
N VAL A 177 3.60 15.84 -21.07
CA VAL A 177 4.59 15.10 -21.87
C VAL A 177 4.06 14.81 -23.27
N PHE A 178 2.81 14.33 -23.40
CA PHE A 178 2.20 14.07 -24.70
C PHE A 178 2.00 15.35 -25.52
N SER A 179 1.62 16.46 -24.87
CA SER A 179 1.53 17.77 -25.53
C SER A 179 2.88 18.19 -26.10
N LYS A 180 3.97 18.11 -25.32
CA LYS A 180 5.32 18.42 -25.81
C LYS A 180 5.79 17.49 -26.93
N ALA A 181 5.45 16.20 -26.87
CA ALA A 181 5.76 15.25 -27.92
C ALA A 181 5.03 15.59 -29.24
N SER A 182 3.76 16.01 -29.16
CA SER A 182 2.98 16.42 -30.35
C SER A 182 3.47 17.72 -31.00
N LEU A 183 4.11 18.60 -30.23
CA LEU A 183 4.67 19.86 -30.72
C LEU A 183 6.01 19.69 -31.46
N LYS A 184 6.69 18.54 -31.30
CA LYS A 184 7.89 18.23 -32.07
C LYS A 184 7.47 17.90 -33.51
N VAL A 185 7.46 18.93 -34.36
CA VAL A 185 7.28 18.78 -35.81
C VAL A 185 8.36 17.82 -36.33
N PRO A 186 7.99 16.75 -37.04
CA PRO A 186 8.96 15.78 -37.53
C PRO A 186 9.91 16.45 -38.54
N ALA A 187 11.16 15.97 -38.59
CA ALA A 187 12.27 16.65 -39.27
C ALA A 187 12.04 16.84 -40.78
N ASP A 188 11.27 15.95 -41.39
CA ASP A 188 10.80 16.02 -42.78
C ASP A 188 9.95 17.27 -43.06
N GLN A 189 9.06 17.67 -42.14
CA GLN A 189 8.25 18.88 -42.28
C GLN A 189 9.03 20.17 -42.01
N GLN A 190 10.13 20.11 -41.25
CA GLN A 190 11.01 21.27 -41.05
C GLN A 190 11.86 21.55 -42.29
N VAL A 191 12.32 20.50 -42.99
CA VAL A 191 13.06 20.63 -44.26
C VAL A 191 12.17 21.20 -45.36
N MET A 192 10.89 20.80 -45.44
CA MET A 192 9.95 21.35 -46.43
C MET A 192 9.64 22.84 -46.25
N LYS A 193 9.73 23.38 -45.03
CA LYS A 193 9.59 24.83 -44.78
C LYS A 193 10.85 25.64 -45.06
N ALA A 194 12.01 24.97 -45.20
CA ALA A 194 13.30 25.61 -45.41
C ALA A 194 13.70 25.69 -46.90
N ILE A 195 12.90 25.16 -47.82
CA ILE A 195 13.11 25.33 -49.26
C ILE A 195 12.63 26.75 -49.63
N PRO A 196 13.53 27.67 -50.02
CA PRO A 196 13.12 28.99 -50.48
C PRO A 196 12.27 28.84 -51.74
N GLN A 197 11.15 29.58 -51.81
CA GLN A 197 10.32 29.70 -53.02
C GLN A 197 11.07 30.45 -54.12
#